data_AF-A0A2H9RAE9-F1
#
_entry.id   AF-A0A2H9RAE9-F1
#
_cell.length_a   1.000
_cell.length_b   1.000
_cell.length_c   1.000
_cell.angle_alpha   90.00
_cell.angle_beta   90.00
_cell.angle_gamma   90.00
#
_symmetry.space_group_name_H-M   'P 1'
#
loop_
_entity.id
_entity.type
_entity.pdbx_description
1 polymer ?
#
loop_
_entity_poly.entity_id
_entity_poly.type
_entity_poly.pdbx_seq_one_letter_code
_entity_poly.pdbx_strand_id
1 'polypeptide(L)'
;SPGPVIGFVMSSHVAGSGTGQTIGQPLTSNPIGTVTTNPSLSNRASDSAFVTLNGGVSYTLNAIYKTSTTNFSIIGKAPSSSTPVNSFVRMDGAYSGTQTGQITAKGVTVSDTTGTLTNQVTATYTSQAGDSGGPVFSPTETTNVTLYGIHVGKFCTVTTVPCPAINLRTFYSPWEGIQSDLGVN
;
A
#
# COMPACT_ATOMS: atom_id res chain seq x y z
N SER A 1 -7.03 -29.19 -6.92
CA SER A 1 -6.35 -27.88 -6.88
C SER A 1 -6.10 -27.54 -5.42
N PRO A 2 -4.90 -27.13 -4.99
CA PRO A 2 -4.77 -26.50 -3.68
C PRO A 2 -5.73 -25.30 -3.61
N GLY A 3 -6.33 -25.08 -2.45
CA GLY A 3 -7.31 -24.00 -2.24
C GLY A 3 -6.69 -22.61 -2.40
N PRO A 4 -7.51 -21.53 -2.33
CA PRO A 4 -7.00 -20.17 -2.43
C PRO A 4 -5.99 -19.89 -1.31
N VAL A 5 -4.84 -19.30 -1.68
CA VAL A 5 -3.85 -18.82 -0.72
C VAL A 5 -4.39 -17.54 -0.08
N ILE A 6 -4.52 -17.52 1.23
CA ILE A 6 -5.01 -16.36 1.98
C ILE A 6 -3.83 -15.57 2.52
N GLY A 7 -3.91 -14.26 2.39
CA GLY A 7 -2.82 -13.36 2.72
C GLY A 7 -3.24 -11.90 2.72
N PHE A 8 -2.24 -11.03 2.88
CA PHE A 8 -2.40 -9.59 2.74
C PHE A 8 -1.22 -8.98 1.97
N VAL A 9 -1.44 -7.78 1.45
CA VAL A 9 -0.42 -7.00 0.77
C VAL A 9 0.21 -6.02 1.76
N MET A 10 1.53 -5.86 1.70
CA MET A 10 2.28 -4.84 2.44
C MET A 10 3.28 -4.13 1.53
N SER A 11 3.90 -3.04 2.03
CA SER A 11 5.04 -2.42 1.35
C SER A 11 6.23 -3.36 1.30
N SER A 12 6.83 -3.52 0.12
CA SER A 12 7.94 -4.46 -0.05
C SER A 12 9.25 -3.94 0.54
N HIS A 13 9.49 -2.62 0.54
CA HIS A 13 10.64 -2.07 1.26
C HIS A 13 10.59 -2.34 2.78
N VAL A 14 9.39 -2.54 3.36
CA VAL A 14 9.22 -2.94 4.77
C VAL A 14 9.51 -4.43 4.96
N ALA A 15 9.14 -5.27 3.99
CA ALA A 15 9.43 -6.71 4.03
C ALA A 15 10.93 -7.03 3.92
N GLY A 16 11.73 -6.11 3.37
CA GLY A 16 13.13 -6.36 3.03
C GLY A 16 13.27 -7.03 1.66
N SER A 17 14.46 -7.52 1.31
CA SER A 17 14.71 -8.13 0.00
C SER A 17 14.32 -9.61 -0.05
N GLY A 18 13.66 -10.02 -1.14
CA GLY A 18 13.32 -11.43 -1.39
C GLY A 18 12.15 -11.93 -0.55
N THR A 19 12.08 -13.24 -0.36
CA THR A 19 10.97 -13.95 0.29
C THR A 19 11.42 -14.71 1.54
N GLY A 20 10.48 -15.21 2.32
CA GLY A 20 10.74 -16.03 3.51
C GLY A 20 10.80 -15.26 4.82
N GLN A 21 10.63 -13.94 4.78
CA GLN A 21 10.59 -13.12 5.99
C GLN A 21 9.31 -13.39 6.78
N THR A 22 9.46 -13.58 8.08
CA THR A 22 8.36 -13.74 9.01
C THR A 22 7.77 -12.38 9.36
N ILE A 23 6.45 -12.26 9.21
CA ILE A 23 5.69 -11.07 9.59
C ILE A 23 4.88 -11.40 10.85
N GLY A 24 4.94 -10.51 11.84
CA GLY A 24 4.22 -10.68 13.10
C GLY A 24 3.43 -9.44 13.50
N GLN A 25 2.45 -9.64 14.37
CA GLN A 25 1.57 -8.58 14.87
C GLN A 25 1.21 -8.84 16.35
N PRO A 26 1.41 -7.87 17.27
CA PRO A 26 2.04 -6.57 17.05
C PRO A 26 3.58 -6.66 16.92
N LEU A 27 4.16 -7.80 17.27
CA LEU A 27 5.61 -8.03 17.27
C LEU A 27 5.95 -9.25 16.41
N THR A 28 7.18 -9.30 15.88
CA THR A 28 7.69 -10.43 15.08
C THR A 28 7.74 -11.75 15.85
N SER A 29 7.78 -11.71 17.19
CA SER A 29 7.66 -12.87 18.07
C SER A 29 6.26 -13.50 18.08
N ASN A 30 5.25 -12.82 17.52
CA ASN A 30 3.90 -13.36 17.29
C ASN A 30 3.63 -13.45 15.77
N PRO A 31 4.16 -14.49 15.10
CA PRO A 31 4.14 -14.58 13.64
C PRO A 31 2.74 -14.85 13.09
N ILE A 32 2.28 -13.98 12.20
CA ILE A 32 0.99 -14.10 11.52
C ILE A 32 1.11 -14.60 10.08
N GLY A 33 2.31 -14.57 9.50
CA GLY A 33 2.52 -15.01 8.14
C GLY A 33 3.96 -14.91 7.66
N THR A 34 4.16 -15.24 6.39
CA THR A 34 5.46 -15.22 5.73
C THR A 34 5.35 -14.54 4.37
N VAL A 35 6.34 -13.72 4.01
CA VAL A 35 6.44 -13.12 2.68
C VAL A 35 6.69 -14.22 1.65
N THR A 36 5.74 -14.42 0.75
CA THR A 36 5.79 -15.47 -0.29
C THR A 36 5.97 -14.90 -1.69
N THR A 37 5.71 -13.60 -1.88
CA THR A 37 6.00 -12.91 -3.14
C THR A 37 6.51 -11.51 -2.84
N ASN A 38 7.68 -11.19 -3.36
CA ASN A 38 8.31 -9.88 -3.20
C ASN A 38 9.18 -9.60 -4.42
N PRO A 39 8.60 -8.99 -5.48
CA PRO A 39 9.32 -8.73 -6.71
C PRO A 39 10.52 -7.82 -6.47
N SER A 40 11.58 -7.97 -7.28
CA SER A 40 12.72 -7.04 -7.25
C SER A 40 12.24 -5.59 -7.38
N LEU A 41 12.86 -4.68 -6.62
CA LEU A 41 12.60 -3.23 -6.69
C LEU A 41 13.08 -2.58 -8.01
N SER A 42 13.62 -3.35 -8.96
CA SER A 42 14.06 -2.87 -10.27
C SER A 42 12.92 -2.89 -11.28
N ASN A 43 12.46 -1.71 -11.71
CA ASN A 43 11.48 -1.50 -12.78
C ASN A 43 10.14 -2.23 -12.60
N ARG A 44 9.52 -2.09 -11.42
CA ARG A 44 8.18 -2.66 -11.14
C ARG A 44 7.10 -1.59 -11.01
N ALA A 45 5.83 -2.00 -11.01
CA ALA A 45 4.68 -1.09 -11.03
C ALA A 45 4.16 -0.74 -9.61
N SER A 46 4.63 -1.44 -8.58
CA SER A 46 4.19 -1.23 -7.20
C SER A 46 5.32 -1.48 -6.20
N ASP A 47 5.28 -0.79 -5.07
CA ASP A 47 6.05 -1.17 -3.89
C ASP A 47 5.27 -2.17 -3.04
N SER A 48 5.11 -3.39 -3.53
CA SER A 48 4.26 -4.37 -2.84
C SER A 48 4.95 -5.73 -2.64
N ALA A 49 4.58 -6.38 -1.55
CA ALA A 49 4.88 -7.77 -1.24
C ALA A 49 3.60 -8.47 -0.75
N PHE A 50 3.48 -9.76 -1.03
CA PHE A 50 2.41 -10.61 -0.55
C PHE A 50 2.88 -11.45 0.64
N VAL A 51 2.08 -11.44 1.70
CA VAL A 51 2.28 -12.25 2.90
C VAL A 51 1.21 -13.32 2.94
N THR A 52 1.61 -14.59 2.91
CA THR A 52 0.69 -15.70 3.16
C THR A 52 0.46 -15.83 4.66
N LEU A 53 -0.80 -15.88 5.10
CA LEU A 53 -1.14 -16.06 6.50
C LEU A 53 -0.81 -17.47 6.98
N ASN A 54 -0.36 -17.57 8.24
CA ASN A 54 -0.21 -18.84 8.94
C ASN A 54 -1.58 -19.48 9.20
N GLY A 55 -1.63 -20.81 9.25
CA GLY A 55 -2.86 -21.53 9.60
C GLY A 55 -3.38 -21.13 10.98
N GLY A 56 -4.70 -20.93 11.09
CA GLY A 56 -5.36 -20.58 12.36
C GLY A 56 -5.33 -19.07 12.72
N VAL A 57 -4.66 -18.23 11.93
CA VAL A 57 -4.75 -16.77 12.10
C VAL A 57 -6.16 -16.31 11.75
N SER A 58 -6.80 -15.60 12.68
CA SER A 58 -8.10 -14.97 12.43
C SER A 58 -7.92 -13.71 11.59
N TYR A 59 -8.74 -13.56 10.55
CA TYR A 59 -8.72 -12.40 9.67
C TYR A 59 -10.14 -12.00 9.27
N THR A 60 -10.30 -10.75 8.83
CA THR A 60 -11.52 -10.29 8.14
C THR A 60 -11.17 -10.04 6.69
N LEU A 61 -11.84 -10.74 5.78
CA LEU A 61 -11.59 -10.59 4.34
C LEU A 61 -12.09 -9.21 3.86
N ASN A 62 -11.36 -8.60 2.93
CA ASN A 62 -11.74 -7.33 2.30
C ASN A 62 -12.04 -6.23 3.31
N ALA A 63 -11.21 -6.11 4.35
CA ALA A 63 -11.42 -5.14 5.42
C ALA A 63 -10.22 -4.20 5.59
N ILE A 64 -10.52 -2.94 5.90
CA ILE A 64 -9.56 -1.97 6.40
C ILE A 64 -9.97 -1.65 7.84
N TYR A 65 -9.00 -1.61 8.75
CA TYR A 65 -9.25 -1.23 10.13
C TYR A 65 -9.87 0.18 10.20
N LYS A 66 -10.79 0.40 11.15
CA LYS A 66 -11.41 1.72 11.38
C LYS A 66 -11.37 2.08 12.86
N THR A 67 -11.82 1.16 13.70
CA THR A 67 -11.74 1.25 15.17
C THR A 67 -11.53 -0.14 15.74
N SER A 68 -11.32 -0.24 17.06
CA SER A 68 -11.22 -1.52 17.76
C SER A 68 -12.47 -2.41 17.63
N THR A 69 -13.60 -1.85 17.18
CA THR A 69 -14.89 -2.53 17.08
C THR A 69 -15.48 -2.53 15.66
N THR A 70 -14.87 -1.82 14.70
CA THR A 70 -15.42 -1.68 13.35
C THR A 70 -14.34 -1.66 12.29
N ASN A 71 -14.70 -2.13 11.09
CA ASN A 71 -13.87 -2.09 9.90
C ASN A 71 -14.62 -1.35 8.78
N PHE A 72 -13.87 -0.80 7.83
CA PHE A 72 -14.40 -0.53 6.49
C PHE A 72 -14.41 -1.83 5.68
N SER A 73 -15.45 -2.01 4.87
CA SER A 73 -15.57 -3.10 3.89
C SER A 73 -15.14 -2.62 2.51
N ILE A 74 -14.16 -3.30 1.92
CA ILE A 74 -13.73 -3.08 0.54
C ILE A 74 -14.75 -3.75 -0.37
N ILE A 75 -15.60 -2.95 -1.01
CA ILE A 75 -16.65 -3.43 -1.93
C ILE A 75 -16.20 -3.37 -3.40
N GLY A 76 -15.05 -2.78 -3.67
CA GLY A 76 -14.49 -2.67 -5.00
C GLY A 76 -13.05 -2.18 -4.98
N LYS A 77 -12.39 -2.33 -6.13
CA LYS A 77 -11.03 -1.85 -6.38
C LYS A 77 -11.06 -1.03 -7.66
N ALA A 78 -10.41 0.12 -7.67
CA ALA A 78 -10.37 0.99 -8.84
C ALA A 78 -8.94 1.19 -9.31
N PRO A 79 -8.65 0.97 -10.61
CA PRO A 79 -7.33 1.27 -11.14
C PRO A 79 -7.09 2.79 -11.20
N SER A 80 -5.83 3.20 -11.22
CA SER A 80 -5.48 4.62 -11.38
C SER A 80 -5.95 5.19 -12.72
N SER A 81 -6.03 4.38 -13.78
CA SER A 81 -6.50 4.81 -15.10
C SER A 81 -7.93 5.35 -15.06
N SER A 82 -8.83 4.73 -14.29
CA SER A 82 -10.23 5.14 -14.14
C SER A 82 -10.47 6.13 -13.00
N THR A 83 -9.46 6.44 -12.18
CA THR A 83 -9.59 7.35 -11.04
C THR A 83 -9.12 8.76 -11.42
N PRO A 84 -9.98 9.79 -11.44
CA PRO A 84 -9.58 11.14 -11.86
C PRO A 84 -8.55 11.81 -10.93
N VAL A 85 -7.72 12.69 -11.49
CA VAL A 85 -6.99 13.69 -10.68
C VAL A 85 -8.03 14.57 -9.95
N ASN A 86 -7.68 15.06 -8.76
CA ASN A 86 -8.54 15.72 -7.77
C ASN A 86 -9.57 14.82 -7.08
N SER A 87 -9.59 13.51 -7.38
CA SER A 87 -10.40 12.56 -6.62
C SER A 87 -10.00 12.54 -5.17
N PHE A 88 -10.99 12.50 -4.29
CA PHE A 88 -10.79 12.34 -2.86
C PHE A 88 -10.12 10.99 -2.55
N VAL A 89 -9.20 11.01 -1.59
CA VAL A 89 -8.53 9.81 -1.08
C VAL A 89 -8.37 9.88 0.43
N ARG A 90 -8.40 8.70 1.05
CA ARG A 90 -7.97 8.45 2.41
C ARG A 90 -6.80 7.49 2.41
N MET A 91 -5.89 7.65 3.36
CA MET A 91 -4.84 6.70 3.69
C MET A 91 -4.99 6.35 5.16
N ASP A 92 -4.98 5.07 5.50
CA ASP A 92 -4.99 4.64 6.90
C ASP A 92 -3.62 4.06 7.29
N GLY A 93 -2.86 4.84 8.05
CA GLY A 93 -1.50 4.51 8.46
C GLY A 93 -1.43 4.07 9.92
N ALA A 94 -0.53 3.14 10.24
CA ALA A 94 -0.37 2.65 11.60
C ALA A 94 0.06 3.75 12.59
N TYR A 95 0.71 4.81 12.12
CA TYR A 95 1.22 5.90 12.95
C TYR A 95 0.39 7.18 12.83
N SER A 96 0.03 7.59 11.60
CA SER A 96 -0.76 8.82 11.41
C SER A 96 -2.27 8.60 11.50
N GLY A 97 -2.73 7.35 11.57
CA GLY A 97 -4.14 7.01 11.46
C GLY A 97 -4.71 7.39 10.09
N THR A 98 -6.01 7.68 10.05
CA THR A 98 -6.66 8.07 8.79
C THR A 98 -6.35 9.51 8.41
N GLN A 99 -5.66 9.69 7.28
CA GLN A 99 -5.38 10.97 6.66
C GLN A 99 -6.19 11.13 5.37
N THR A 100 -6.49 12.37 5.00
CA THR A 100 -7.31 12.68 3.81
C THR A 100 -6.58 13.60 2.86
N GLY A 101 -6.89 13.50 1.57
CA GLY A 101 -6.32 14.34 0.54
C GLY A 101 -6.97 14.13 -0.81
N GLN A 102 -6.25 14.51 -1.86
CA GLN A 102 -6.67 14.38 -3.24
C GLN A 102 -5.53 13.85 -4.11
N ILE A 103 -5.87 13.11 -5.16
CA ILE A 103 -4.91 12.71 -6.20
C ILE A 103 -4.44 13.96 -6.95
N THR A 104 -3.14 14.11 -7.16
CA THR A 104 -2.55 15.26 -7.88
C THR A 104 -1.88 14.87 -9.19
N ALA A 105 -1.37 13.64 -9.29
CA ALA A 105 -0.73 13.12 -10.49
C ALA A 105 -0.80 11.60 -10.53
N LYS A 106 -0.72 11.01 -11.71
CA LYS A 106 -0.78 9.56 -11.96
C LYS A 106 0.31 9.16 -12.95
N GLY A 107 0.68 7.89 -12.98
CA GLY A 107 1.69 7.40 -13.92
C GLY A 107 3.11 7.91 -13.60
N VAL A 108 3.38 8.28 -12.35
CA VAL A 108 4.65 8.89 -11.96
C VAL A 108 5.71 7.82 -11.74
N THR A 109 6.89 8.02 -12.32
CA THR A 109 8.06 7.20 -12.00
C THR A 109 8.83 7.84 -10.85
N VAL A 110 9.12 7.04 -9.81
CA VAL A 110 9.96 7.46 -8.69
C VAL A 110 11.15 6.52 -8.57
N SER A 111 12.32 7.09 -8.31
CA SER A 111 13.57 6.35 -8.17
C SER A 111 14.29 6.80 -6.90
N ASP A 112 14.81 5.85 -6.13
CA ASP A 112 15.66 6.09 -4.97
C ASP A 112 16.80 5.06 -4.89
N THR A 113 17.50 4.99 -3.76
CA THR A 113 18.60 4.02 -3.57
C THR A 113 18.14 2.57 -3.53
N THR A 114 16.85 2.30 -3.36
CA THR A 114 16.27 0.97 -3.24
C THR A 114 15.75 0.44 -4.58
N GLY A 115 15.43 1.32 -5.53
CA GLY A 115 15.05 0.93 -6.88
C GLY A 115 14.25 1.99 -7.63
N THR A 116 13.53 1.55 -8.66
CA THR A 116 12.64 2.41 -9.46
C THR A 116 11.26 1.80 -9.53
N LEU A 117 10.27 2.59 -9.09
CA LEU A 117 8.86 2.27 -9.18
C LEU A 117 8.24 3.09 -10.29
N THR A 118 7.58 2.41 -11.20
CA THR A 118 6.83 3.01 -12.31
C THR A 118 5.36 3.07 -11.95
N ASN A 119 4.59 3.95 -12.62
CA ASN A 119 3.14 4.03 -12.45
C ASN A 119 2.64 4.37 -11.01
N GLN A 120 3.38 5.17 -10.26
CA GLN A 120 2.93 5.62 -8.93
C GLN A 120 1.90 6.74 -9.06
N VAL A 121 1.07 6.89 -8.02
CA VAL A 121 0.10 7.97 -7.90
C VAL A 121 0.49 8.91 -6.77
N THR A 122 0.47 10.21 -7.05
CA THR A 122 0.76 11.26 -6.07
C THR A 122 -0.54 11.78 -5.46
N ALA A 123 -0.53 12.05 -4.16
CA ALA A 123 -1.66 12.63 -3.46
C ALA A 123 -1.25 13.64 -2.36
N THR A 124 -2.21 14.43 -1.89
CA THR A 124 -1.98 15.49 -0.89
C THR A 124 -2.12 15.05 0.57
N TYR A 125 -2.54 13.81 0.84
CA TYR A 125 -2.65 13.33 2.21
C TYR A 125 -1.27 13.32 2.89
N THR A 126 -1.26 13.60 4.18
CA THR A 126 -0.05 13.56 4.99
C THR A 126 0.25 12.12 5.40
N SER A 127 1.52 11.85 5.68
CA SER A 127 1.97 10.57 6.24
C SER A 127 3.27 10.78 7.02
N GLN A 128 3.68 9.77 7.76
CA GLN A 128 4.97 9.72 8.45
C GLN A 128 5.62 8.34 8.31
N ALA A 129 6.88 8.24 8.73
CA ALA A 129 7.57 6.97 8.75
C ALA A 129 6.78 5.95 9.59
N GLY A 130 6.61 4.75 9.05
CA GLY A 130 5.81 3.68 9.65
C GLY A 130 4.39 3.55 9.09
N ASP A 131 3.92 4.47 8.25
CA ASP A 131 2.63 4.34 7.54
C ASP A 131 2.73 3.48 6.25
N SER A 132 3.94 3.12 5.83
CA SER A 132 4.21 2.32 4.63
C SER A 132 3.38 1.03 4.61
N GLY A 133 2.75 0.74 3.47
CA GLY A 133 1.83 -0.38 3.29
C GLY A 133 0.40 -0.10 3.73
N GLY A 134 0.13 1.04 4.38
CA GLY A 134 -1.22 1.45 4.77
C GLY A 134 -2.15 1.58 3.55
N PRO A 135 -3.41 1.12 3.62
CA PRO A 135 -4.30 1.14 2.47
C PRO A 135 -4.70 2.57 2.08
N VAL A 136 -4.81 2.80 0.77
CA VAL A 136 -5.32 4.04 0.18
C VAL A 136 -6.63 3.75 -0.52
N PHE A 137 -7.68 4.50 -0.19
CA PHE A 137 -9.05 4.20 -0.59
C PHE A 137 -9.93 5.45 -0.66
N SER A 138 -11.11 5.32 -1.27
CA SER A 138 -12.18 6.33 -1.17
C SER A 138 -13.41 5.72 -0.51
N PRO A 139 -14.04 6.39 0.47
CA PRO A 139 -15.34 5.97 0.98
C PRO A 139 -16.40 6.10 -0.12
N THR A 140 -17.22 5.07 -0.25
CA THR A 140 -18.44 5.07 -1.08
C THR A 140 -19.67 5.27 -0.20
N GLU A 141 -19.62 4.78 1.05
CA GLU A 141 -20.65 4.97 2.08
C GLU A 141 -19.98 5.06 3.48
N THR A 142 -20.76 5.04 4.56
CA THR A 142 -20.25 5.15 5.94
C THR A 142 -19.26 4.03 6.33
N THR A 143 -19.45 2.84 5.78
CA THR A 143 -18.62 1.65 6.05
C THR A 143 -18.04 1.02 4.79
N ASN A 144 -18.48 1.43 3.60
CA ASN A 144 -18.02 0.84 2.34
C ASN A 144 -16.97 1.72 1.67
N VAL A 145 -15.97 1.08 1.06
CA VAL A 145 -14.86 1.77 0.40
C VAL A 145 -14.50 1.11 -0.93
N THR A 146 -13.94 1.91 -1.83
CA THR A 146 -13.20 1.45 -3.00
C THR A 146 -11.71 1.56 -2.73
N LEU A 147 -10.97 0.45 -2.80
CA LEU A 147 -9.52 0.43 -2.63
C LEU A 147 -8.83 0.95 -3.89
N TYR A 148 -7.86 1.85 -3.70
CA TYR A 148 -7.02 2.39 -4.78
C TYR A 148 -5.60 1.84 -4.77
N GLY A 149 -5.08 1.40 -3.62
CA GLY A 149 -3.72 0.91 -3.53
C GLY A 149 -3.16 0.89 -2.10
N ILE A 150 -1.83 0.91 -1.99
CA ILE A 150 -1.11 0.99 -0.71
C ILE A 150 -0.13 2.15 -0.70
N HIS A 151 0.01 2.81 0.44
CA HIS A 151 0.94 3.91 0.64
C HIS A 151 2.38 3.40 0.55
N VAL A 152 3.20 4.06 -0.27
CA VAL A 152 4.63 3.73 -0.40
C VAL A 152 5.46 4.54 0.58
N GLY A 153 5.23 5.84 0.62
CA GLY A 153 6.05 6.77 1.37
C GLY A 153 6.07 8.14 0.73
N LYS A 154 7.10 8.92 1.07
CA LYS A 154 7.33 10.24 0.50
C LYS A 154 8.63 10.27 -0.29
N PHE A 155 8.56 10.76 -1.53
CA PHE A 155 9.71 10.88 -2.41
C PHE A 155 9.92 12.32 -2.83
N CYS A 156 11.18 12.67 -3.07
CA CYS A 156 11.52 13.97 -3.65
C CYS A 156 11.17 13.97 -5.13
N THR A 157 10.51 15.02 -5.59
CA THR A 157 10.23 15.22 -7.02
C THR A 157 11.32 15.99 -7.76
N VAL A 158 12.41 16.32 -7.08
CA VAL A 158 13.59 17.00 -7.63
C VAL A 158 14.86 16.27 -7.20
N THR A 159 15.96 16.49 -7.91
CA THR A 159 17.25 15.83 -7.65
C THR A 159 18.12 16.55 -6.61
N THR A 160 17.67 17.68 -6.08
CA THR A 160 18.42 18.46 -5.08
C THR A 160 18.52 17.74 -3.74
N VAL A 161 19.72 17.73 -3.15
CA VAL A 161 20.00 17.14 -1.82
C VAL A 161 20.53 18.23 -0.86
N PRO A 162 19.92 18.44 0.32
CA PRO A 162 18.73 17.76 0.83
C PRO A 162 17.47 18.17 0.05
N CYS A 163 16.50 17.25 -0.06
CA CYS A 163 15.23 17.53 -0.72
C CYS A 163 14.48 18.66 0.02
N PRO A 164 14.16 19.78 -0.64
CA PRO A 164 13.33 20.80 -0.02
C PRO A 164 11.95 20.23 0.33
N ALA A 165 11.42 20.54 1.52
CA ALA A 165 10.13 20.03 1.98
C ALA A 165 8.98 20.31 0.97
N ILE A 166 9.07 21.43 0.26
CA ILE A 166 8.12 21.83 -0.79
C ILE A 166 8.12 20.89 -2.01
N ASN A 167 9.11 20.02 -2.17
CA ASN A 167 9.24 19.03 -3.25
C ASN A 167 9.05 17.60 -2.75
N LEU A 168 8.80 17.42 -1.46
CA LEU A 168 8.44 16.12 -0.91
C LEU A 168 6.97 15.85 -1.22
N ARG A 169 6.69 14.71 -1.84
CA ARG A 169 5.32 14.32 -2.21
C ARG A 169 5.00 12.95 -1.68
N THR A 170 3.74 12.73 -1.36
CA THR A 170 3.22 11.45 -0.89
C THR A 170 2.80 10.59 -2.08
N PHE A 171 3.20 9.32 -2.07
CA PHE A 171 2.91 8.37 -3.13
C PHE A 171 2.19 7.12 -2.62
N TYR A 172 1.38 6.55 -3.48
CA TYR A 172 0.84 5.20 -3.33
C TYR A 172 1.03 4.39 -4.60
N SER A 173 1.20 3.08 -4.42
CA SER A 173 1.21 2.11 -5.50
C SER A 173 -0.21 1.73 -5.85
N PRO A 174 -0.66 1.94 -7.10
CA PRO A 174 -2.04 1.72 -7.44
C PRO A 174 -2.36 0.22 -7.56
N TRP A 175 -3.61 -0.13 -7.34
CA TRP A 175 -4.07 -1.52 -7.27
C TRP A 175 -3.70 -2.34 -8.50
N GLU A 176 -3.81 -1.79 -9.71
CA GLU A 176 -3.43 -2.51 -10.93
C GLU A 176 -1.93 -2.85 -11.00
N GLY A 177 -1.07 -2.02 -10.39
CA GLY A 177 0.35 -2.33 -10.25
C GLY A 177 0.59 -3.48 -9.29
N ILE A 178 -0.11 -3.46 -8.15
CA ILE A 178 -0.07 -4.54 -7.13
C ILE A 178 -0.55 -5.87 -7.74
N GLN A 179 -1.67 -5.84 -8.45
CA GLN A 179 -2.24 -7.02 -9.11
C GLN A 179 -1.29 -7.57 -10.18
N SER A 180 -0.67 -6.71 -10.99
CA SER A 180 0.31 -7.13 -12.01
C SER A 180 1.56 -7.75 -11.38
N ASP A 181 2.08 -7.16 -10.31
CA ASP A 181 3.34 -7.56 -9.68
C ASP A 181 3.20 -8.82 -8.82
N LEU A 182 2.04 -9.01 -8.16
CA LEU A 182 1.82 -10.11 -7.20
C LEU A 182 0.88 -11.20 -7.71
N GLY A 183 0.12 -10.97 -8.78
CA GLY A 183 -0.88 -11.93 -9.28
C GLY A 183 -2.06 -12.14 -8.33
N VAL A 184 -2.39 -11.13 -7.51
CA VAL A 184 -3.48 -11.17 -6.51
C VAL A 184 -4.78 -10.56 -7.03
N ASN A 185 -5.92 -10.96 -6.47
CA ASN A 185 -7.26 -10.50 -6.88
C ASN A 185 -8.01 -9.74 -5.79
#